data_AF-A0A067PTD0-F1
#
_entry.id   AF-A0A067PTD0-F1
#
_cell.length_a   1.000
_cell.length_b   1.000
_cell.length_c   1.000
_cell.angle_alpha   90.00
_cell.angle_beta   90.00
_cell.angle_gamma   90.00
#
_symmetry.space_group_name_H-M   'P 1'
#
loop_
_entity.id
_entity.type
_entity.pdbx_description
1 polymer ?
#
loop_
_entity_poly.entity_id
_entity_poly.type
_entity_poly.pdbx_seq_one_letter_code
_entity_poly.pdbx_strand_id
1 'polypeptide(L)'
;MKARLNGFVCGTVVFLGVLWTGHSWFSQSEPHPSESPILVSAPQVPVPNADDFYPVRRRVAVATTFFAHMDVYLSLTHTLQTVLDVHGGSVDVYAWTPFGYGFQEIVDELHLYHGDVMSPDLLYPAMRSRKLYPEEEGAMIDTLVLGTCELDLSQTADALLEIWDARPADKKFTIVCIVHNALDTNWHRHILPFAQRSSIRLVAISDHVAETFRRIMQGLADAQVDSPGYEYVDVDVYVPVLDLPSTRFLPFVDASRRTLSQVVIQGFFDALRRNYNRVFDDLIASLEEDPQVWGYLPLSAGQTAYEPDLELDSWPFNLNIVGTGYMEIPPILANVVRVRTELPYPEYYALMQKMDIVLPAFGGSTYYQEMASSTVAMAVECNVPLLVTQRFKDAYVYANDSRVVVTRPQGLSDVAALKALRTRNWQPRPGDIPQFTEDVTRMVAQGWVRSAEDYQTFKEELWAKNAEVVRRILSDS
;
A
#
# COMPACT_ATOMS: atom_id res chain seq x y z
N MET A 1 48.73 -36.34 0.57
CA MET A 1 48.17 -36.20 1.93
C MET A 1 48.04 -34.72 2.27
N LYS A 2 46.96 -34.07 1.83
CA LYS A 2 46.60 -32.67 2.18
C LYS A 2 45.07 -32.56 2.11
N ALA A 3 44.46 -32.32 3.27
CA ALA A 3 43.03 -32.10 3.42
C ALA A 3 42.67 -30.65 3.05
N ARG A 4 41.55 -30.47 2.35
CA ARG A 4 40.88 -29.18 2.14
C ARG A 4 39.74 -29.07 3.14
N LEU A 5 39.76 -28.01 3.96
CA LEU A 5 38.56 -27.51 4.64
C LEU A 5 37.89 -26.49 3.72
N ASN A 6 36.59 -26.68 3.46
CA ASN A 6 35.70 -25.68 2.90
C ASN A 6 35.13 -24.84 4.05
N GLY A 7 35.47 -23.55 4.07
CA GLY A 7 34.78 -22.54 4.87
C GLY A 7 33.79 -21.80 3.98
N PHE A 8 32.50 -21.94 4.30
CA PHE A 8 31.41 -21.17 3.72
C PHE A 8 31.32 -19.85 4.49
N VAL A 9 31.59 -18.71 3.83
CA VAL A 9 31.42 -17.37 4.41
C VAL A 9 30.03 -16.88 4.03
N CYS A 10 29.19 -16.70 5.05
CA CYS A 10 27.88 -16.07 4.95
C CYS A 10 28.10 -14.56 4.76
N GLY A 11 27.63 -14.02 3.63
CA GLY A 11 27.74 -12.60 3.31
C GLY A 11 26.75 -11.78 4.14
N THR A 12 27.27 -10.98 5.05
CA THR A 12 26.56 -9.88 5.71
C THR A 12 26.28 -8.79 4.67
N VAL A 13 25.02 -8.56 4.33
CA VAL A 13 24.62 -7.37 3.56
C VAL A 13 24.61 -6.19 4.50
N VAL A 14 25.66 -5.37 4.40
CA VAL A 14 25.78 -4.09 5.08
C VAL A 14 24.88 -3.10 4.35
N PHE A 15 23.85 -2.60 5.03
CA PHE A 15 23.17 -1.37 4.63
C PHE A 15 24.18 -0.22 4.75
N LEU A 16 24.80 0.13 3.62
CA LEU A 16 25.55 1.37 3.50
C LEU A 16 24.53 2.51 3.37
N GLY A 17 24.30 3.17 4.50
CA GLY A 17 23.63 4.47 4.55
C GLY A 17 24.37 5.44 3.64
N VAL A 18 23.68 5.91 2.62
CA VAL A 18 24.12 7.05 1.83
C VAL A 18 23.96 8.28 2.70
N LEU A 19 25.08 8.71 3.29
CA LEU A 19 25.25 10.04 3.88
C LEU A 19 24.97 11.09 2.81
N TRP A 20 23.85 11.78 2.91
CA TRP A 20 23.54 12.94 2.08
C TRP A 20 24.08 14.19 2.77
N THR A 21 25.22 14.68 2.29
CA THR A 21 25.75 15.99 2.68
C THR A 21 24.93 17.07 1.96
N GLY A 22 24.17 17.84 2.72
CA GLY A 22 23.33 18.91 2.20
C GLY A 22 24.13 20.02 1.51
N HIS A 23 23.51 20.61 0.49
CA HIS A 23 23.70 22.02 0.12
C HIS A 23 22.33 22.61 -0.20
N SER A 24 21.97 23.63 0.58
CA SER A 24 20.77 24.43 0.52
C SER A 24 20.70 25.28 -0.75
N TRP A 25 19.58 25.21 -1.45
CA TRP A 25 19.12 26.29 -2.36
C TRP A 25 17.63 26.53 -2.09
N PHE A 26 17.34 27.45 -1.16
CA PHE A 26 16.01 28.05 -1.04
C PHE A 26 15.96 29.28 -1.95
N SER A 27 15.19 29.19 -3.03
CA SER A 27 14.70 30.37 -3.76
C SER A 27 13.36 30.75 -3.14
N GLN A 28 13.30 31.98 -2.59
CA GLN A 28 12.06 32.59 -2.13
C GLN A 28 11.23 32.99 -3.37
N SER A 29 10.06 32.36 -3.56
CA SER A 29 9.02 32.87 -4.45
C SER A 29 7.93 33.53 -3.61
N GLU A 30 7.61 34.78 -3.92
CA GLU A 30 6.54 35.57 -3.29
C GLU A 30 5.14 34.98 -3.56
N PRO A 31 4.17 35.22 -2.66
CA PRO A 31 2.85 34.62 -2.74
C PRO A 31 1.97 35.30 -3.81
N HIS A 32 1.41 34.50 -4.70
CA HIS A 32 0.27 34.90 -5.54
C HIS A 32 -1.03 34.92 -4.71
N PRO A 33 -1.96 35.86 -4.97
CA PRO A 33 -3.22 35.94 -4.25
C PRO A 33 -4.11 34.75 -4.61
N SER A 34 -4.51 33.99 -3.58
CA SER A 34 -5.39 32.83 -3.68
C SER A 34 -6.82 33.25 -4.01
N GLU A 35 -7.35 32.81 -5.15
CA GLU A 35 -8.79 32.69 -5.33
C GLU A 35 -9.29 31.54 -4.45
N SER A 36 -10.30 31.80 -3.62
CA SER A 36 -10.87 30.81 -2.70
C SER A 36 -11.46 29.64 -3.51
N PRO A 37 -10.96 28.41 -3.34
CA PRO A 37 -11.62 27.27 -3.95
C PRO A 37 -12.99 27.07 -3.30
N ILE A 38 -13.97 26.74 -4.14
CA ILE A 38 -15.30 26.32 -3.72
C ILE A 38 -15.10 25.09 -2.83
N LEU A 39 -15.38 25.24 -1.52
CA LEU A 39 -15.42 24.15 -0.54
C LEU A 39 -16.50 23.15 -0.98
N VAL A 40 -16.08 22.11 -1.70
CA VAL A 40 -16.85 20.88 -1.79
C VAL A 40 -16.69 20.21 -0.43
N SER A 41 -17.78 20.16 0.35
CA SER A 41 -17.82 19.43 1.61
C SER A 41 -17.38 17.99 1.36
N ALA A 42 -16.32 17.55 2.05
CA ALA A 42 -15.88 16.16 2.02
C ALA A 42 -17.09 15.24 2.32
N PRO A 43 -17.27 14.15 1.56
CA PRO A 43 -18.31 13.18 1.86
C PRO A 43 -18.07 12.61 3.27
N GLN A 44 -19.07 12.73 4.13
CA GLN A 44 -19.01 12.13 5.46
C GLN A 44 -19.06 10.61 5.30
N VAL A 45 -17.99 9.93 5.74
CA VAL A 45 -18.02 8.46 5.89
C VAL A 45 -19.26 8.13 6.74
N PRO A 46 -20.20 7.31 6.25
CA PRO A 46 -21.41 7.00 6.99
C PRO A 46 -21.02 6.34 8.31
N VAL A 47 -21.27 7.03 9.42
CA VAL A 47 -21.03 6.53 10.78
C VAL A 47 -22.07 5.43 11.05
N PRO A 48 -21.68 4.15 11.15
CA PRO A 48 -22.61 3.10 11.59
C PRO A 48 -23.17 3.45 12.97
N ASN A 49 -24.48 3.25 13.19
CA ASN A 49 -25.22 3.62 14.41
C ASN A 49 -24.34 3.70 15.67
N ALA A 50 -24.19 4.92 16.19
CA ALA A 50 -23.34 5.25 17.33
C ALA A 50 -23.83 4.70 18.69
N ASP A 51 -24.95 3.97 18.70
CA ASP A 51 -25.74 3.79 19.93
C ASP A 51 -25.19 2.75 20.93
N ASP A 52 -24.23 1.89 20.55
CA ASP A 52 -23.70 0.82 21.44
C ASP A 52 -22.16 0.83 21.65
N PHE A 53 -21.42 1.77 21.05
CA PHE A 53 -19.95 1.81 21.19
C PHE A 53 -19.50 2.91 22.16
N TYR A 54 -18.69 2.53 23.17
CA TYR A 54 -18.03 3.45 24.08
C TYR A 54 -16.53 3.11 24.16
N PRO A 55 -15.63 3.97 23.67
CA PRO A 55 -14.20 3.69 23.69
C PRO A 55 -13.66 3.70 25.12
N VAL A 56 -12.96 2.64 25.50
CA VAL A 56 -12.19 2.55 26.75
C VAL A 56 -10.90 3.36 26.62
N ARG A 57 -10.29 3.32 25.44
CA ARG A 57 -9.09 4.07 25.07
C ARG A 57 -9.49 5.37 24.39
N ARG A 58 -9.15 6.51 24.98
CA ARG A 58 -9.58 7.82 24.48
C ARG A 58 -8.41 8.76 24.18
N ARG A 59 -7.18 8.39 24.55
CA ARG A 59 -5.99 9.22 24.41
C ARG A 59 -4.95 8.47 23.60
N VAL A 60 -5.07 8.59 22.27
CA VAL A 60 -4.23 7.83 21.34
C VAL A 60 -3.06 8.69 20.89
N ALA A 61 -1.86 8.12 20.90
CA ALA A 61 -0.73 8.67 20.19
C ALA A 61 -0.43 7.81 18.96
N VAL A 62 -0.20 8.44 17.80
CA VAL A 62 0.34 7.78 16.61
C VAL A 62 1.77 8.29 16.41
N ALA A 63 2.73 7.40 16.36
CA ALA A 63 4.13 7.77 16.28
C ALA A 63 4.90 6.94 15.26
N THR A 64 5.84 7.56 14.57
CA THR A 64 6.84 6.85 13.77
C THR A 64 8.11 7.67 13.63
N THR A 65 9.26 7.00 13.65
CA THR A 65 10.53 7.60 13.25
C THR A 65 10.84 7.33 11.78
N PHE A 66 10.04 6.48 11.12
CA PHE A 66 10.21 6.14 9.73
C PHE A 66 9.66 7.25 8.83
N PHE A 67 10.49 7.69 7.88
CA PHE A 67 10.16 8.81 6.98
C PHE A 67 9.24 8.41 5.81
N ALA A 68 8.81 7.16 5.74
CA ALA A 68 7.94 6.60 4.70
C ALA A 68 6.68 5.99 5.32
N HIS A 69 5.80 5.41 4.49
CA HIS A 69 4.50 4.83 4.88
C HIS A 69 3.49 5.84 5.45
N MET A 70 3.58 7.11 5.08
CA MET A 70 2.62 8.15 5.49
C MET A 70 1.19 7.83 5.06
N ASP A 71 1.01 7.28 3.87
CA ASP A 71 -0.25 6.73 3.34
C ASP A 71 -0.83 5.61 4.20
N VAL A 72 0.03 4.85 4.88
CA VAL A 72 -0.40 3.76 5.78
C VAL A 72 -0.86 4.31 7.12
N TYR A 73 0.03 4.92 7.90
CA TYR A 73 -0.32 5.27 9.29
C TYR A 73 -1.28 6.46 9.37
N LEU A 74 -1.23 7.44 8.45
CA LEU A 74 -2.16 8.56 8.48
C LEU A 74 -3.57 8.17 8.03
N SER A 75 -3.73 7.12 7.22
CA SER A 75 -5.07 6.58 6.96
C SER A 75 -5.70 6.02 8.25
N LEU A 76 -4.92 5.29 9.07
CA LEU A 76 -5.38 4.81 10.37
C LEU A 76 -5.62 5.97 11.34
N THR A 77 -4.75 6.97 11.37
CA THR A 77 -4.93 8.21 12.16
C THR A 77 -6.26 8.88 11.84
N HIS A 78 -6.59 9.04 10.55
CA HIS A 78 -7.85 9.63 10.12
C HIS A 78 -9.05 8.84 10.65
N THR A 79 -9.01 7.50 10.56
CA THR A 79 -10.09 6.64 11.06
C THR A 79 -10.19 6.71 12.59
N LEU A 80 -9.06 6.77 13.30
CA LEU A 80 -9.01 6.94 14.76
C LEU A 80 -9.66 8.25 15.21
N GLN A 81 -9.31 9.38 14.57
CA GLN A 81 -9.93 10.68 14.86
C GLN A 81 -11.42 10.64 14.60
N THR A 82 -11.84 10.16 13.42
CA THR A 82 -13.26 10.06 13.06
C THR A 82 -14.07 9.26 14.08
N VAL A 83 -13.55 8.13 14.56
CA VAL A 83 -14.23 7.30 15.56
C VAL A 83 -14.22 7.95 16.95
N LEU A 84 -13.14 8.64 17.34
CA LEU A 84 -13.00 9.21 18.69
C LEU A 84 -13.67 10.58 18.87
N ASP A 85 -13.82 11.36 17.81
CA ASP A 85 -14.33 12.73 17.85
C ASP A 85 -15.72 12.80 18.51
N VAL A 86 -16.60 11.85 18.19
CA VAL A 86 -17.96 11.78 18.76
C VAL A 86 -17.98 11.37 20.24
N HIS A 87 -16.85 10.89 20.77
CA HIS A 87 -16.69 10.44 22.17
C HIS A 87 -15.78 11.35 23.00
N GLY A 88 -15.33 12.49 22.45
CA GLY A 88 -14.40 13.41 23.14
C GLY A 88 -13.01 12.81 23.37
N GLY A 89 -12.62 11.82 22.56
CA GLY A 89 -11.25 11.31 22.52
C GLY A 89 -10.31 12.25 21.78
N SER A 90 -9.03 11.94 21.81
CA SER A 90 -7.99 12.70 21.12
C SER A 90 -6.98 11.77 20.47
N VAL A 91 -6.43 12.24 19.34
CA VAL A 91 -5.32 11.59 18.65
C VAL A 91 -4.20 12.61 18.51
N ASP A 92 -3.01 12.25 18.98
CA ASP A 92 -1.79 13.06 18.90
C ASP A 92 -0.80 12.38 17.95
N VAL A 93 -0.23 13.13 16.99
CA VAL A 93 0.71 12.57 16.00
C VAL A 93 2.14 13.04 16.27
N TYR A 94 3.08 12.09 16.32
CA TYR A 94 4.52 12.29 16.50
C TYR A 94 5.30 11.76 15.29
N ALA A 95 5.68 12.65 14.38
CA ALA A 95 6.33 12.29 13.11
C ALA A 95 7.22 13.43 12.60
N TRP A 96 8.16 13.11 11.71
CA TRP A 96 8.98 14.13 11.04
C TRP A 96 8.15 14.92 10.02
N THR A 97 8.21 16.26 10.12
CA THR A 97 7.59 17.18 9.14
C THR A 97 8.62 18.13 8.52
N PRO A 98 8.39 18.62 7.29
CA PRO A 98 7.29 18.25 6.39
C PRO A 98 7.38 16.77 5.97
N PHE A 99 6.24 16.14 5.68
CA PHE A 99 6.22 14.75 5.25
C PHE A 99 6.99 14.56 3.93
N GLY A 100 7.71 13.44 3.83
CA GLY A 100 8.57 13.14 2.68
C GLY A 100 7.83 13.11 1.34
N TYR A 101 8.56 13.36 0.25
CA TYR A 101 8.05 13.28 -1.13
C TYR A 101 6.79 14.11 -1.41
N GLY A 102 6.63 15.25 -0.72
CA GLY A 102 5.46 16.13 -0.92
C GLY A 102 4.16 15.58 -0.34
N PHE A 103 4.20 14.54 0.51
CA PHE A 103 2.98 13.95 1.08
C PHE A 103 2.19 14.92 1.98
N GLN A 104 2.81 16.00 2.45
CA GLN A 104 2.09 17.05 3.19
C GLN A 104 0.92 17.61 2.39
N GLU A 105 1.06 17.78 1.07
CA GLU A 105 -0.04 18.27 0.21
C GLU A 105 -1.25 17.32 0.25
N ILE A 106 -1.00 16.00 0.30
CA ILE A 106 -2.06 14.98 0.40
C ILE A 106 -2.72 15.00 1.78
N VAL A 107 -1.93 15.18 2.84
CA VAL A 107 -2.46 15.32 4.21
C VAL A 107 -3.39 16.52 4.31
N ASP A 108 -2.97 17.65 3.74
CA ASP A 108 -3.72 18.89 3.78
C ASP A 108 -4.99 18.81 2.91
N GLU A 109 -4.89 18.24 1.71
CA GLU A 109 -6.01 18.07 0.76
C GLU A 109 -7.09 17.12 1.28
N LEU A 110 -6.68 15.99 1.86
CA LEU A 110 -7.60 14.97 2.36
C LEU A 110 -8.01 15.15 3.82
N HIS A 111 -7.41 16.13 4.50
CA HIS A 111 -7.60 16.32 5.94
C HIS A 111 -7.34 15.02 6.74
N LEU A 112 -6.23 14.33 6.45
CA LEU A 112 -5.90 13.04 7.09
C LEU A 112 -5.63 13.18 8.59
N TYR A 113 -5.32 14.38 9.06
CA TYR A 113 -5.14 14.65 10.48
C TYR A 113 -5.50 16.10 10.83
N HIS A 114 -6.25 16.26 11.92
CA HIS A 114 -6.57 17.55 12.50
C HIS A 114 -5.79 17.75 13.80
N GLY A 115 -4.73 18.55 13.76
CA GLY A 115 -3.90 18.87 14.92
C GLY A 115 -2.48 19.21 14.51
N ASP A 116 -1.66 19.54 15.50
CA ASP A 116 -0.23 19.75 15.28
C ASP A 116 0.49 18.40 15.21
N VAL A 117 1.34 18.22 14.19
CA VAL A 117 2.26 17.09 14.12
C VAL A 117 3.51 17.45 14.91
N MET A 118 3.73 16.72 16.00
CA MET A 118 4.85 16.95 16.91
C MET A 118 6.11 16.21 16.46
N SER A 119 7.28 16.74 16.86
CA SER A 119 8.55 16.03 16.64
C SER A 119 8.52 14.65 17.33
N PRO A 120 9.06 13.58 16.71
CA PRO A 120 9.20 12.27 17.34
C PRO A 120 9.93 12.31 18.69
N ASP A 121 10.85 13.26 18.89
CA ASP A 121 11.60 13.44 20.14
C ASP A 121 10.69 13.78 21.34
N LEU A 122 9.48 14.30 21.09
CA LEU A 122 8.51 14.65 22.12
C LEU A 122 7.65 13.47 22.59
N LEU A 123 7.74 12.31 21.92
CA LEU A 123 6.96 11.13 22.25
C LEU A 123 7.19 10.68 23.70
N TYR A 124 8.45 10.49 24.12
CA TYR A 124 8.72 9.94 25.45
C TYR A 124 8.36 10.89 26.60
N PRO A 125 8.61 12.21 26.51
CA PRO A 125 8.05 13.17 27.46
C PRO A 125 6.52 13.13 27.52
N ALA A 126 5.84 13.09 26.37
CA ALA A 126 4.38 13.01 26.30
C ALA A 126 3.86 11.72 26.96
N MET A 127 4.48 10.59 26.67
CA MET A 127 4.17 9.30 27.28
C MET A 127 4.44 9.25 28.80
N ARG A 128 5.18 10.19 29.38
CA ARG A 128 5.34 10.29 30.85
C ARG A 128 4.44 11.38 31.47
N SER A 129 3.79 12.20 30.65
CA SER A 129 3.07 13.38 31.11
C SER A 129 1.69 13.04 31.66
N ARG A 130 1.41 13.56 32.86
CA ARG A 130 0.06 13.57 33.48
C ARG A 130 -0.69 14.90 33.25
N LYS A 131 -0.08 15.78 32.46
CA LYS A 131 -0.54 17.15 32.18
C LYS A 131 -0.79 17.38 30.70
N LEU A 132 -0.62 16.36 29.86
CA LEU A 132 -0.82 16.46 28.42
C LEU A 132 -2.28 16.80 28.10
N TYR A 133 -3.21 16.23 28.88
CA TYR A 133 -4.65 16.39 28.75
C TYR A 133 -5.19 17.18 29.96
N PRO A 134 -5.18 18.52 29.93
CA PRO A 134 -5.57 19.36 31.07
C PRO A 134 -7.06 19.25 31.43
N GLU A 135 -7.90 18.78 30.52
CA GLU A 135 -9.34 18.58 30.70
C GLU A 135 -9.68 17.40 31.61
N GLU A 136 -8.74 16.47 31.82
CA GLU A 136 -8.94 15.27 32.64
C GLU A 136 -7.72 15.05 33.55
N GLU A 137 -7.89 15.32 34.85
CA GLU A 137 -6.77 15.30 35.80
C GLU A 137 -6.06 13.93 35.81
N GLY A 138 -4.77 13.95 35.45
CA GLY A 138 -3.95 12.75 35.44
C GLY A 138 -4.27 11.78 34.29
N ALA A 139 -5.02 12.20 33.27
CA ALA A 139 -5.09 11.48 32.00
C ALA A 139 -3.70 11.41 31.34
N MET A 140 -3.47 10.30 30.65
CA MET A 140 -2.23 9.97 29.96
C MET A 140 -2.59 9.24 28.67
N ILE A 141 -1.66 9.18 27.71
CA ILE A 141 -1.81 8.38 26.49
C ILE A 141 -2.09 6.93 26.90
N ASP A 142 -3.21 6.36 26.48
CA ASP A 142 -3.65 5.01 26.82
C ASP A 142 -3.46 4.00 25.68
N THR A 143 -3.22 4.49 24.46
CA THR A 143 -2.88 3.69 23.27
C THR A 143 -1.77 4.37 22.48
N LEU A 144 -0.74 3.61 22.10
CA LEU A 144 0.34 4.05 21.22
C LEU A 144 0.32 3.23 19.93
N VAL A 145 0.01 3.88 18.80
CA VAL A 145 0.12 3.30 17.46
C VAL A 145 1.50 3.57 16.90
N LEU A 146 2.19 2.54 16.46
CA LEU A 146 3.47 2.64 15.77
C LEU A 146 3.29 2.40 14.27
N GLY A 147 3.73 3.35 13.45
CA GLY A 147 3.44 3.41 12.01
C GLY A 147 4.06 2.29 11.18
N THR A 148 5.19 1.72 11.60
CA THR A 148 5.83 0.56 10.98
C THR A 148 6.65 -0.18 12.04
N CYS A 149 6.07 -1.17 12.71
CA CYS A 149 6.71 -1.80 13.87
C CYS A 149 7.99 -2.57 13.56
N GLU A 150 8.18 -3.00 12.31
CA GLU A 150 9.43 -3.58 11.85
C GLU A 150 10.64 -2.65 12.14
N LEU A 151 10.41 -1.32 12.10
CA LEU A 151 11.40 -0.28 12.38
C LEU A 151 11.19 0.41 13.73
N ASP A 152 9.97 0.87 14.00
CA ASP A 152 9.65 1.71 15.14
C ASP A 152 9.85 0.95 16.47
N LEU A 153 9.37 -0.29 16.57
CA LEU A 153 9.48 -1.05 17.82
C LEU A 153 10.94 -1.42 18.11
N SER A 154 11.73 -1.77 17.08
CA SER A 154 13.16 -2.05 17.20
C SER A 154 13.95 -0.88 17.81
N GLN A 155 13.52 0.36 17.59
CA GLN A 155 14.19 1.57 18.07
C GLN A 155 13.67 2.04 19.43
N THR A 156 12.40 1.73 19.75
CA THR A 156 11.68 2.36 20.87
C THR A 156 11.35 1.41 22.01
N ALA A 157 11.43 0.08 21.80
CA ALA A 157 10.93 -0.93 22.74
C ALA A 157 11.45 -0.78 24.18
N ASP A 158 12.77 -0.61 24.37
CA ASP A 158 13.35 -0.54 25.72
C ASP A 158 12.84 0.68 26.50
N ALA A 159 12.79 1.84 25.85
CA ALA A 159 12.29 3.08 26.45
C ALA A 159 10.79 3.00 26.74
N LEU A 160 10.01 2.41 25.81
CA LEU A 160 8.57 2.21 26.00
C LEU A 160 8.28 1.21 27.12
N LEU A 161 9.08 0.17 27.27
CA LEU A 161 8.94 -0.81 28.35
C LEU A 161 9.23 -0.18 29.71
N GLU A 162 10.29 0.64 29.82
CA GLU A 162 10.59 1.41 31.03
C GLU A 162 9.44 2.34 31.41
N ILE A 163 8.88 3.07 30.44
CA ILE A 163 7.71 3.94 30.67
C ILE A 163 6.52 3.11 31.12
N TRP A 164 6.26 1.98 30.45
CA TRP A 164 5.16 1.10 30.81
C TRP A 164 5.31 0.64 32.25
N ASP A 165 6.46 0.11 32.66
CA ASP A 165 6.72 -0.40 34.01
C ASP A 165 6.60 0.70 35.08
N ALA A 166 7.08 1.91 34.80
CA ALA A 166 7.06 3.03 35.74
C ALA A 166 5.67 3.66 35.96
N ARG A 167 4.74 3.53 35.01
CA ARG A 167 3.39 4.11 35.13
C ARG A 167 2.53 3.39 36.19
N PRO A 168 1.57 4.09 36.83
CA PRO A 168 0.56 3.46 37.69
C PRO A 168 -0.22 2.34 36.99
N ALA A 169 -0.72 1.37 37.74
CA ALA A 169 -1.43 0.21 37.20
C ALA A 169 -2.70 0.58 36.41
N ASP A 170 -3.40 1.63 36.82
CA ASP A 170 -4.59 2.19 36.17
C ASP A 170 -4.28 3.15 35.00
N LYS A 171 -3.00 3.32 34.66
CA LYS A 171 -2.52 4.24 33.61
C LYS A 171 -1.58 3.56 32.59
N LYS A 172 -1.58 2.22 32.55
CA LYS A 172 -0.85 1.45 31.53
C LYS A 172 -1.44 1.70 30.13
N PHE A 173 -0.60 1.55 29.12
CA PHE A 173 -0.99 1.74 27.73
C PHE A 173 -0.82 0.46 26.91
N THR A 174 -1.50 0.40 25.78
CA THR A 174 -1.39 -0.68 24.78
C THR A 174 -0.63 -0.18 23.56
N ILE A 175 0.23 -1.02 22.98
CA ILE A 175 0.91 -0.76 21.71
C ILE A 175 0.10 -1.39 20.57
N VAL A 176 -0.17 -0.61 19.53
CA VAL A 176 -0.77 -1.06 18.27
C VAL A 176 0.31 -0.99 17.21
N CYS A 177 0.70 -2.15 16.70
CA CYS A 177 1.80 -2.27 15.75
C CYS A 177 1.29 -2.45 14.32
N ILE A 178 1.45 -1.45 13.47
CA ILE A 178 1.20 -1.64 12.04
C ILE A 178 2.31 -2.52 11.46
N VAL A 179 1.92 -3.57 10.73
CA VAL A 179 2.83 -4.55 10.11
C VAL A 179 2.43 -4.85 8.67
N HIS A 180 3.42 -5.14 7.83
CA HIS A 180 3.18 -5.43 6.40
C HIS A 180 4.14 -6.47 5.80
N ASN A 181 5.22 -6.83 6.50
CA ASN A 181 6.20 -7.81 6.05
C ASN A 181 6.50 -8.84 7.14
N ALA A 182 5.85 -10.00 7.06
CA ALA A 182 6.05 -11.08 8.02
C ALA A 182 7.41 -11.79 7.92
N LEU A 183 8.20 -11.52 6.87
CA LEU A 183 9.56 -12.05 6.73
C LEU A 183 10.59 -11.22 7.52
N ASP A 184 10.27 -9.98 7.90
CA ASP A 184 11.13 -9.22 8.79
C ASP A 184 10.92 -9.66 10.23
N THR A 185 11.76 -10.59 10.68
CA THR A 185 11.62 -11.23 12.00
C THR A 185 12.52 -10.60 13.07
N ASN A 186 13.40 -9.67 12.70
CA ASN A 186 14.43 -9.13 13.60
C ASN A 186 13.83 -8.41 14.82
N TRP A 187 12.65 -7.82 14.63
CA TRP A 187 11.97 -7.05 15.66
C TRP A 187 11.09 -7.91 16.58
N HIS A 188 10.82 -9.18 16.24
CA HIS A 188 9.90 -10.07 16.99
C HIS A 188 10.32 -10.28 18.46
N ARG A 189 11.62 -10.20 18.75
CA ARG A 189 12.15 -10.28 20.12
C ARG A 189 11.63 -9.15 21.02
N HIS A 190 11.24 -8.02 20.45
CA HIS A 190 10.72 -6.86 21.16
C HIS A 190 9.22 -6.98 21.45
N ILE A 191 8.52 -7.96 20.85
CA ILE A 191 7.08 -8.21 21.09
C ILE A 191 6.87 -8.85 22.46
N LEU A 192 7.68 -9.85 22.84
CA LEU A 192 7.43 -10.70 24.01
C LEU A 192 7.22 -9.92 25.32
N PRO A 193 8.03 -8.89 25.67
CA PRO A 193 7.83 -8.15 26.91
C PRO A 193 6.45 -7.48 27.00
N PHE A 194 5.91 -6.97 25.89
CA PHE A 194 4.57 -6.37 25.85
C PHE A 194 3.48 -7.44 25.73
N ALA A 195 3.73 -8.54 25.04
CA ALA A 195 2.79 -9.66 24.94
C ALA A 195 2.51 -10.30 26.31
N GLN A 196 3.55 -10.49 27.14
CA GLN A 196 3.41 -10.97 28.53
C GLN A 196 2.60 -10.02 29.43
N ARG A 197 2.44 -8.75 29.02
CA ARG A 197 1.68 -7.72 29.72
C ARG A 197 0.29 -7.51 29.11
N SER A 198 -0.08 -8.31 28.10
CA SER A 198 -1.30 -8.10 27.29
C SER A 198 -1.40 -6.67 26.76
N SER A 199 -0.26 -6.08 26.35
CA SER A 199 -0.15 -4.66 26.02
C SER A 199 0.36 -4.44 24.59
N ILE A 200 0.19 -5.40 23.70
CA ILE A 200 0.52 -5.27 22.27
C ILE A 200 -0.50 -6.00 21.41
N ARG A 201 -0.90 -5.36 20.32
CA ARG A 201 -1.65 -5.96 19.22
C ARG A 201 -1.00 -5.61 17.89
N LEU A 202 -1.13 -6.47 16.90
CA LEU A 202 -0.67 -6.25 15.54
C LEU A 202 -1.84 -5.86 14.64
N VAL A 203 -1.58 -4.94 13.72
CA VAL A 203 -2.53 -4.50 12.69
C VAL A 203 -1.84 -4.71 11.34
N ALA A 204 -2.18 -5.80 10.67
CA ALA A 204 -1.66 -6.08 9.35
C ALA A 204 -2.42 -5.29 8.28
N ILE A 205 -1.71 -4.90 7.22
CA ILE A 205 -2.34 -4.15 6.12
C ILE A 205 -3.00 -5.03 5.04
N SER A 206 -3.03 -6.36 5.25
CA SER A 206 -3.85 -7.28 4.46
C SER A 206 -4.11 -8.61 5.18
N ASP A 207 -5.11 -9.34 4.72
CA ASP A 207 -5.56 -10.61 5.29
C ASP A 207 -4.48 -11.70 5.32
N HIS A 208 -3.78 -11.92 4.19
CA HIS A 208 -2.74 -12.96 4.12
C HIS A 208 -1.54 -12.66 5.02
N VAL A 209 -1.22 -11.38 5.23
CA VAL A 209 -0.16 -10.97 6.16
C VAL A 209 -0.60 -11.18 7.60
N ALA A 210 -1.83 -10.82 7.97
CA ALA A 210 -2.38 -11.10 9.30
C ALA A 210 -2.32 -12.60 9.61
N GLU A 211 -2.75 -13.44 8.66
CA GLU A 211 -2.73 -14.88 8.83
C GLU A 211 -1.32 -15.43 9.01
N THR A 212 -0.34 -14.92 8.26
CA THR A 212 1.06 -15.30 8.46
C THR A 212 1.59 -14.87 9.82
N PHE A 213 1.28 -13.65 10.29
CA PHE A 213 1.67 -13.22 11.64
C PHE A 213 1.03 -14.09 12.74
N ARG A 214 -0.25 -14.47 12.63
CA ARG A 214 -0.90 -15.39 13.58
C ARG A 214 -0.14 -16.72 13.67
N ARG A 215 0.20 -17.31 12.52
CA ARG A 215 0.99 -18.56 12.49
C ARG A 215 2.38 -18.38 13.11
N ILE A 216 3.04 -17.25 12.86
CA ILE A 216 4.35 -16.97 13.46
C ILE A 216 4.23 -16.86 14.98
N MET A 217 3.24 -16.10 15.49
CA MET A 217 3.02 -15.94 16.93
C MET A 217 2.73 -17.28 17.60
N GLN A 218 1.87 -18.11 16.99
CA GLN A 218 1.60 -19.47 17.46
C GLN A 218 2.86 -20.34 17.48
N GLY A 219 3.65 -20.32 16.41
CA GLY A 219 4.91 -21.06 16.36
C GLY A 219 5.94 -20.60 17.40
N LEU A 220 5.97 -19.30 17.74
CA LEU A 220 6.82 -18.76 18.80
C LEU A 220 6.33 -19.16 20.20
N ALA A 221 5.03 -19.26 20.41
CA ALA A 221 4.44 -19.78 21.65
C ALA A 221 4.77 -21.26 21.87
N ASP A 222 4.72 -22.07 20.80
CA ASP A 222 5.04 -23.51 20.87
C ASP A 222 6.54 -23.78 21.10
N ALA A 223 7.42 -22.95 20.53
CA ALA A 223 8.85 -23.21 20.50
C ALA A 223 9.62 -22.76 21.75
N GLN A 224 9.08 -21.82 22.54
CA GLN A 224 9.77 -21.24 23.69
C GLN A 224 8.96 -21.50 24.97
N VAL A 225 9.51 -22.33 25.86
CA VAL A 225 8.85 -22.80 27.10
C VAL A 225 8.41 -21.64 28.02
N ASP A 226 9.01 -20.46 27.90
CA ASP A 226 8.73 -19.27 28.72
C ASP A 226 8.03 -18.11 27.95
N SER A 227 7.39 -18.38 26.80
CA SER A 227 6.82 -17.34 25.94
C SER A 227 5.28 -17.40 25.69
N PRO A 228 4.43 -17.88 26.62
CA PRO A 228 3.00 -18.06 26.35
C PRO A 228 2.28 -16.75 25.96
N GLY A 229 2.87 -15.59 26.26
CA GLY A 229 2.36 -14.28 25.82
C GLY A 229 2.14 -14.17 24.32
N TYR A 230 2.93 -14.86 23.47
CA TYR A 230 2.74 -14.82 22.02
C TYR A 230 1.39 -15.40 21.57
N GLU A 231 0.83 -16.38 22.29
CA GLU A 231 -0.48 -16.98 21.97
C GLU A 231 -1.62 -15.94 22.01
N TYR A 232 -1.46 -14.90 22.82
CA TYR A 232 -2.48 -13.90 23.12
C TYR A 232 -2.26 -12.57 22.40
N VAL A 233 -1.36 -12.51 21.41
CA VAL A 233 -1.17 -11.31 20.59
C VAL A 233 -2.28 -11.25 19.54
N ASP A 234 -3.19 -10.28 19.68
CA ASP A 234 -4.23 -10.03 18.69
C ASP A 234 -3.63 -9.55 17.37
N VAL A 235 -4.19 -10.03 16.26
CA VAL A 235 -3.79 -9.64 14.89
C VAL A 235 -5.02 -9.27 14.08
N ASP A 236 -5.20 -7.97 13.87
CA ASP A 236 -6.26 -7.40 13.04
C ASP A 236 -5.81 -7.13 11.60
N VAL A 237 -6.77 -6.83 10.74
CA VAL A 237 -6.56 -6.37 9.37
C VAL A 237 -7.13 -4.96 9.24
N TYR A 238 -6.29 -3.99 8.88
CA TYR A 238 -6.70 -2.64 8.53
C TYR A 238 -6.10 -2.29 7.17
N VAL A 239 -6.93 -2.03 6.16
CA VAL A 239 -6.42 -1.80 4.80
C VAL A 239 -6.28 -0.30 4.55
N PRO A 240 -5.06 0.25 4.40
CA PRO A 240 -4.85 1.68 4.24
C PRO A 240 -5.23 2.11 2.82
N VAL A 241 -6.44 2.62 2.65
CA VAL A 241 -6.93 3.18 1.38
C VAL A 241 -7.39 4.60 1.63
N LEU A 242 -6.71 5.56 1.03
CA LEU A 242 -7.07 6.97 1.00
C LEU A 242 -8.25 7.26 0.05
N ASP A 243 -9.05 8.26 0.42
CA ASP A 243 -10.09 8.83 -0.45
C ASP A 243 -9.52 9.91 -1.37
N LEU A 244 -8.65 9.52 -2.31
CA LEU A 244 -8.09 10.49 -3.24
C LEU A 244 -9.19 11.12 -4.09
N PRO A 245 -9.30 12.47 -4.17
CA PRO A 245 -10.24 13.10 -5.05
C PRO A 245 -9.94 12.63 -6.47
N SER A 246 -11.00 12.30 -7.18
CA SER A 246 -10.88 11.89 -8.57
C SER A 246 -10.61 13.13 -9.42
N THR A 247 -9.36 13.60 -9.41
CA THR A 247 -9.00 14.88 -10.02
C THR A 247 -9.10 14.84 -11.54
N ARG A 248 -9.05 13.65 -12.16
CA ARG A 248 -9.22 13.47 -13.60
C ARG A 248 -9.80 12.10 -13.91
N PHE A 249 -11.11 11.93 -13.77
CA PHE A 249 -11.79 11.12 -14.77
C PHE A 249 -11.50 11.83 -16.09
N LEU A 250 -10.64 11.23 -16.93
CA LEU A 250 -10.65 11.57 -18.35
C LEU A 250 -12.15 11.59 -18.72
N PRO A 251 -12.67 12.74 -19.22
CA PRO A 251 -14.11 12.87 -19.48
C PRO A 251 -14.52 11.60 -20.18
N PHE A 252 -15.55 10.91 -19.68
CA PHE A 252 -16.06 9.63 -20.17
C PHE A 252 -16.17 9.70 -21.71
N VAL A 253 -15.05 9.48 -22.40
CA VAL A 253 -15.00 9.17 -23.81
C VAL A 253 -15.58 7.78 -23.77
N ASP A 254 -16.86 7.71 -24.14
CA ASP A 254 -17.66 6.50 -24.28
C ASP A 254 -16.77 5.25 -24.16
N ALA A 255 -16.78 4.59 -23.00
CA ALA A 255 -15.88 3.48 -22.70
C ALA A 255 -15.94 2.37 -23.76
N SER A 256 -17.03 2.33 -24.55
CA SER A 256 -17.16 1.45 -25.70
C SER A 256 -16.18 1.77 -26.84
N ARG A 257 -15.67 3.01 -26.93
CA ARG A 257 -14.72 3.55 -27.92
C ARG A 257 -13.28 3.71 -27.41
N ARG A 258 -13.04 3.64 -26.10
CA ARG A 258 -11.69 3.75 -25.53
C ARG A 258 -10.93 2.43 -25.72
N THR A 259 -9.73 2.54 -26.28
CA THR A 259 -8.78 1.41 -26.40
C THR A 259 -7.86 1.38 -25.19
N LEU A 260 -7.64 0.19 -24.60
CA LEU A 260 -6.71 0.01 -23.47
C LEU A 260 -5.29 0.39 -23.92
N SER A 261 -4.74 1.47 -23.39
CA SER A 261 -3.48 2.09 -23.85
C SER A 261 -2.51 2.47 -22.74
N GLN A 262 -2.93 2.56 -21.48
CA GLN A 262 -2.07 2.96 -20.37
C GLN A 262 -2.04 1.87 -19.30
N VAL A 263 -0.99 1.06 -19.26
CA VAL A 263 -0.79 0.06 -18.21
C VAL A 263 0.36 0.48 -17.33
N VAL A 264 0.33 0.11 -16.06
CA VAL A 264 1.41 0.45 -15.13
C VAL A 264 1.85 -0.75 -14.29
N ILE A 265 3.17 -0.91 -14.11
CA ILE A 265 3.76 -1.73 -13.07
C ILE A 265 4.38 -0.78 -12.05
N GLN A 266 3.97 -0.91 -10.80
CA GLN A 266 4.47 -0.08 -9.70
C GLN A 266 5.27 -0.89 -8.69
N GLY A 267 6.35 -0.28 -8.20
CA GLY A 267 7.17 -0.81 -7.11
C GLY A 267 8.67 -0.58 -7.31
N PHE A 268 9.47 -1.22 -6.46
CA PHE A 268 10.92 -1.26 -6.64
C PHE A 268 11.30 -1.98 -7.93
N PHE A 269 12.29 -1.44 -8.64
CA PHE A 269 12.81 -1.99 -9.89
C PHE A 269 13.73 -3.18 -9.61
N ASP A 270 13.12 -4.26 -9.13
CA ASP A 270 13.78 -5.49 -8.73
C ASP A 270 13.04 -6.68 -9.36
N ALA A 271 13.76 -7.45 -10.19
CA ALA A 271 13.23 -8.60 -10.90
C ALA A 271 12.77 -9.75 -9.96
N LEU A 272 13.25 -9.79 -8.71
CA LEU A 272 12.78 -10.74 -7.71
C LEU A 272 11.41 -10.35 -7.16
N ARG A 273 11.09 -9.05 -7.14
CA ARG A 273 9.82 -8.51 -6.64
C ARG A 273 8.77 -8.41 -7.74
N ARG A 274 9.20 -8.16 -8.97
CA ARG A 274 8.33 -7.95 -10.14
C ARG A 274 8.87 -8.69 -11.35
N ASN A 275 8.01 -9.36 -12.10
CA ASN A 275 8.39 -10.19 -13.24
C ASN A 275 8.58 -9.37 -14.52
N TYR A 276 9.43 -8.34 -14.47
CA TYR A 276 9.69 -7.44 -15.61
C TYR A 276 10.16 -8.20 -16.86
N ASN A 277 11.10 -9.13 -16.68
CA ASN A 277 11.69 -9.90 -17.80
C ASN A 277 10.61 -10.62 -18.61
N ARG A 278 9.74 -11.39 -17.93
CA ARG A 278 8.67 -12.10 -18.64
C ARG A 278 7.68 -11.14 -19.30
N VAL A 279 7.34 -10.03 -18.64
CA VAL A 279 6.44 -9.02 -19.23
C VAL A 279 7.06 -8.42 -20.49
N PHE A 280 8.35 -8.12 -20.49
CA PHE A 280 9.05 -7.60 -21.67
C PHE A 280 9.16 -8.63 -22.78
N ASP A 281 9.53 -9.87 -22.46
CA ASP A 281 9.63 -10.96 -23.44
C ASP A 281 8.26 -11.22 -24.11
N ASP A 282 7.19 -11.32 -23.31
CA ASP A 282 5.84 -11.53 -23.83
C ASP A 282 5.36 -10.33 -24.66
N LEU A 283 5.74 -9.10 -24.29
CA LEU A 283 5.40 -7.87 -25.02
C LEU A 283 6.14 -7.78 -26.36
N ILE A 284 7.42 -8.11 -26.39
CA ILE A 284 8.22 -8.18 -27.62
C ILE A 284 7.61 -9.22 -28.56
N ALA A 285 7.39 -10.45 -28.07
CA ALA A 285 6.79 -11.51 -28.88
C ALA A 285 5.41 -11.09 -29.44
N SER A 286 4.61 -10.39 -28.64
CA SER A 286 3.30 -9.91 -29.12
C SER A 286 3.39 -8.77 -30.14
N LEU A 287 4.40 -7.89 -30.06
CA LEU A 287 4.65 -6.83 -31.05
C LEU A 287 5.24 -7.38 -32.35
N GLU A 288 6.05 -8.44 -32.28
CA GLU A 288 6.57 -9.16 -33.45
C GLU A 288 5.45 -9.86 -34.22
N GLU A 289 4.45 -10.39 -33.52
CA GLU A 289 3.29 -11.04 -34.12
C GLU A 289 2.39 -10.05 -34.87
N ASP A 290 2.00 -8.95 -34.23
CA ASP A 290 1.12 -7.93 -34.80
C ASP A 290 1.31 -6.58 -34.05
N PRO A 291 2.14 -5.66 -34.55
CA PRO A 291 2.40 -4.39 -33.89
C PRO A 291 1.24 -3.40 -34.02
N GLN A 292 0.38 -3.55 -35.03
CA GLN A 292 -0.75 -2.63 -35.26
C GLN A 292 -1.79 -2.74 -34.15
N VAL A 293 -2.02 -3.94 -33.59
CA VAL A 293 -2.95 -4.08 -32.45
C VAL A 293 -2.50 -3.29 -31.22
N TRP A 294 -1.21 -2.97 -31.11
CA TRP A 294 -0.64 -2.15 -30.04
C TRP A 294 -0.50 -0.67 -30.41
N GLY A 295 -0.85 -0.29 -31.65
CA GLY A 295 -0.71 1.07 -32.16
C GLY A 295 0.70 1.43 -32.64
N TYR A 296 1.45 0.45 -33.13
CA TYR A 296 2.83 0.63 -33.61
C TYR A 296 3.01 0.15 -35.05
N LEU A 297 3.96 0.76 -35.75
CA LEU A 297 4.40 0.34 -37.07
C LEU A 297 5.26 -0.93 -37.00
N PRO A 298 5.23 -1.81 -38.01
CA PRO A 298 6.17 -2.93 -38.11
C PRO A 298 7.63 -2.48 -38.08
N LEU A 299 8.46 -3.23 -37.35
CA LEU A 299 9.89 -2.92 -37.24
C LEU A 299 10.58 -3.12 -38.60
N SER A 300 11.06 -2.03 -39.18
CA SER A 300 11.75 -2.04 -40.48
C SER A 300 13.25 -2.27 -40.34
N ALA A 301 13.90 -2.71 -41.43
CA ALA A 301 15.35 -2.92 -41.45
C ALA A 301 16.12 -1.65 -41.05
N GLY A 302 16.97 -1.75 -40.03
CA GLY A 302 17.77 -0.63 -39.51
C GLY A 302 17.11 0.15 -38.37
N GLN A 303 15.85 -0.12 -38.02
CA GLN A 303 15.23 0.44 -36.82
C GLN A 303 15.60 -0.40 -35.59
N THR A 304 15.78 0.29 -34.45
CA THR A 304 16.12 -0.34 -33.16
C THR A 304 14.96 -0.37 -32.18
N ALA A 305 13.83 0.25 -32.51
CA ALA A 305 12.64 0.37 -31.67
C ALA A 305 11.37 0.48 -32.53
N TYR A 306 10.24 0.03 -31.97
CA TYR A 306 8.92 0.25 -32.58
C TYR A 306 8.56 1.74 -32.57
N GLU A 307 7.94 2.25 -33.63
CA GLU A 307 7.47 3.63 -33.71
C GLU A 307 5.94 3.68 -33.64
N PRO A 308 5.34 4.61 -32.88
CA PRO A 308 3.88 4.77 -32.85
C PRO A 308 3.32 5.02 -34.25
N ASP A 309 2.21 4.37 -34.58
CA ASP A 309 1.48 4.62 -35.81
C ASP A 309 0.49 5.79 -35.58
N LEU A 310 0.84 6.96 -36.10
CA LEU A 310 0.07 8.19 -35.92
C LEU A 310 -1.17 8.28 -36.83
N GLU A 311 -1.31 7.36 -37.78
CA GLU A 311 -2.45 7.30 -38.70
C GLU A 311 -3.63 6.49 -38.11
N LEU A 312 -3.41 5.79 -36.98
CA LEU A 312 -4.46 5.03 -36.32
C LEU A 312 -5.33 5.94 -35.44
N ASP A 313 -6.64 5.70 -35.47
CA ASP A 313 -7.62 6.36 -34.58
C ASP A 313 -7.50 5.94 -33.10
N SER A 314 -6.60 5.00 -32.79
CA SER A 314 -6.38 4.45 -31.44
C SER A 314 -5.06 4.89 -30.85
N TRP A 315 -5.05 5.21 -29.56
CA TRP A 315 -3.82 5.56 -28.84
C TRP A 315 -2.83 4.39 -28.77
N PRO A 316 -1.52 4.64 -28.99
CA PRO A 316 -0.50 3.62 -28.83
C PRO A 316 -0.43 3.11 -27.38
N PHE A 317 -0.18 1.83 -27.23
CA PHE A 317 -0.05 1.19 -25.93
C PHE A 317 1.24 1.61 -25.23
N ASN A 318 1.15 2.05 -23.97
CA ASN A 318 2.28 2.38 -23.13
C ASN A 318 2.28 1.51 -21.88
N LEU A 319 3.40 0.85 -21.63
CA LEU A 319 3.70 0.23 -20.34
C LEU A 319 4.51 1.21 -19.49
N ASN A 320 3.88 1.75 -18.46
CA ASN A 320 4.51 2.63 -17.48
C ASN A 320 5.17 1.79 -16.38
N ILE A 321 6.38 2.13 -16.00
CA ILE A 321 7.09 1.56 -14.85
C ILE A 321 7.36 2.71 -13.89
N VAL A 322 6.75 2.63 -12.71
CA VAL A 322 6.75 3.74 -11.75
C VAL A 322 7.28 3.26 -10.40
N GLY A 323 8.30 3.93 -9.88
CA GLY A 323 8.88 3.59 -8.59
C GLY A 323 10.33 4.04 -8.45
N THR A 324 11.17 3.18 -7.86
CA THR A 324 12.56 3.51 -7.55
C THR A 324 13.48 2.34 -7.88
N GLY A 325 14.70 2.65 -8.33
CA GLY A 325 15.74 1.70 -8.66
C GLY A 325 16.24 1.88 -10.09
N TYR A 326 17.00 0.90 -10.56
CA TYR A 326 17.52 0.87 -11.92
C TYR A 326 16.82 -0.21 -12.73
N MET A 327 16.40 0.13 -13.95
CA MET A 327 15.77 -0.81 -14.88
C MET A 327 16.34 -0.56 -16.27
N GLU A 328 16.90 -1.60 -16.88
CA GLU A 328 17.31 -1.56 -18.27
C GLU A 328 16.11 -1.93 -19.15
N ILE A 329 15.74 -1.03 -20.06
CA ILE A 329 14.67 -1.28 -21.03
C ILE A 329 15.30 -1.82 -22.31
N PRO A 330 14.85 -2.99 -22.82
CA PRO A 330 15.30 -3.48 -24.11
C PRO A 330 15.15 -2.40 -25.19
N PRO A 331 16.18 -2.12 -26.02
CA PRO A 331 16.12 -1.04 -27.01
C PRO A 331 14.88 -1.08 -27.91
N ILE A 332 14.44 -2.30 -28.26
CA ILE A 332 13.24 -2.53 -29.08
C ILE A 332 11.96 -1.95 -28.45
N LEU A 333 11.90 -1.82 -27.12
CA LEU A 333 10.78 -1.31 -26.36
C LEU A 333 10.91 0.18 -25.96
N ALA A 334 11.92 0.90 -26.43
CA ALA A 334 12.21 2.27 -25.99
C ALA A 334 11.05 3.26 -26.18
N ASN A 335 10.15 3.00 -27.15
CA ASN A 335 8.95 3.81 -27.42
C ASN A 335 7.65 3.21 -26.87
N VAL A 336 7.71 2.03 -26.26
CA VAL A 336 6.57 1.30 -25.71
C VAL A 336 6.56 1.37 -24.18
N VAL A 337 7.76 1.36 -23.57
CA VAL A 337 7.93 1.40 -22.12
C VAL A 337 8.35 2.80 -21.67
N ARG A 338 7.75 3.28 -20.58
CA ARG A 338 8.02 4.58 -19.97
C ARG A 338 8.40 4.39 -18.52
N VAL A 339 9.65 4.67 -18.17
CA VAL A 339 10.14 4.61 -16.79
C VAL A 339 10.00 5.98 -16.14
N ARG A 340 9.45 6.03 -14.94
CA ARG A 340 9.32 7.24 -14.12
C ARG A 340 9.79 6.93 -12.71
N THR A 341 10.78 7.69 -12.24
CA THR A 341 11.39 7.48 -10.93
C THR A 341 11.12 8.62 -9.98
N GLU A 342 10.98 8.29 -8.69
CA GLU A 342 11.04 9.24 -7.58
C GLU A 342 10.06 10.43 -7.70
N LEU A 343 8.86 10.16 -8.22
CA LEU A 343 7.81 11.17 -8.32
C LEU A 343 7.34 11.61 -6.92
N PRO A 344 7.14 12.91 -6.67
CA PRO A 344 6.39 13.37 -5.51
C PRO A 344 4.98 12.78 -5.49
N TYR A 345 4.38 12.59 -4.31
CA TYR A 345 3.08 11.95 -4.16
C TYR A 345 1.94 12.60 -4.97
N PRO A 346 1.81 13.94 -5.04
CA PRO A 346 0.79 14.56 -5.88
C PRO A 346 0.95 14.21 -7.37
N GLU A 347 2.17 14.26 -7.90
CA GLU A 347 2.47 13.88 -9.29
C GLU A 347 2.30 12.39 -9.53
N TYR A 348 2.70 11.57 -8.56
CA TYR A 348 2.54 10.13 -8.57
C TYR A 348 1.06 9.75 -8.65
N TYR A 349 0.20 10.21 -7.74
CA TYR A 349 -1.23 9.92 -7.78
C TYR A 349 -1.90 10.46 -9.04
N ALA A 350 -1.55 11.67 -9.48
CA ALA A 350 -2.07 12.25 -10.72
C ALA A 350 -1.64 11.46 -11.98
N LEU A 351 -0.49 10.79 -11.94
CA LEU A 351 -0.08 9.86 -12.99
C LEU A 351 -0.86 8.55 -12.89
N MET A 352 -0.94 7.95 -11.69
CA MET A 352 -1.61 6.67 -11.49
C MET A 352 -3.09 6.73 -11.90
N GLN A 353 -3.81 7.80 -11.55
CA GLN A 353 -5.21 8.02 -11.96
C GLN A 353 -5.43 8.11 -13.49
N LYS A 354 -4.36 8.24 -14.30
CA LYS A 354 -4.44 8.23 -15.78
C LYS A 354 -4.31 6.84 -16.39
N MET A 355 -4.01 5.83 -15.57
CA MET A 355 -3.79 4.46 -16.03
C MET A 355 -5.11 3.74 -16.27
N ASP A 356 -5.14 2.84 -17.24
CA ASP A 356 -6.26 1.95 -17.53
C ASP A 356 -6.28 0.74 -16.60
N ILE A 357 -5.09 0.18 -16.34
CA ILE A 357 -4.91 -1.03 -15.54
C ILE A 357 -3.58 -0.94 -14.76
N VAL A 358 -3.63 -1.34 -13.49
CA VAL A 358 -2.44 -1.69 -12.72
C VAL A 358 -2.13 -3.17 -12.91
N LEU A 359 -0.88 -3.46 -13.27
CA LEU A 359 -0.35 -4.80 -13.37
C LEU A 359 0.57 -5.08 -12.16
N PRO A 360 0.15 -5.90 -11.18
CA PRO A 360 0.99 -6.20 -10.02
C PRO A 360 2.30 -6.88 -10.39
N ALA A 361 2.28 -7.72 -11.43
CA ALA A 361 3.43 -8.45 -11.97
C ALA A 361 4.31 -9.10 -10.90
N PHE A 362 3.75 -9.70 -9.84
CA PHE A 362 4.56 -10.23 -8.73
C PHE A 362 5.55 -11.31 -9.21
N GLY A 363 6.82 -11.15 -8.83
CA GLY A 363 7.92 -12.02 -9.24
C GLY A 363 7.97 -13.37 -8.52
N GLY A 364 7.30 -13.50 -7.37
CA GLY A 364 7.37 -14.69 -6.53
C GLY A 364 6.14 -14.87 -5.62
N SER A 365 6.20 -15.89 -4.76
CA SER A 365 5.12 -16.20 -3.81
C SER A 365 4.98 -15.17 -2.69
N THR A 366 6.02 -14.38 -2.44
CA THR A 366 6.13 -13.52 -1.25
C THR A 366 4.93 -12.57 -1.07
N TYR A 367 4.50 -11.94 -2.15
CA TYR A 367 3.37 -11.02 -2.12
C TYR A 367 2.00 -11.69 -1.99
N TYR A 368 1.94 -13.02 -2.06
CA TYR A 368 0.72 -13.81 -1.88
C TYR A 368 0.62 -14.45 -0.48
N GLN A 369 1.69 -14.40 0.32
CA GLN A 369 1.81 -15.19 1.55
C GLN A 369 2.32 -14.35 2.72
N GLU A 370 3.43 -13.63 2.57
CA GLU A 370 4.12 -13.01 3.71
C GLU A 370 4.23 -11.49 3.66
N MET A 371 4.01 -10.85 2.51
CA MET A 371 4.19 -9.40 2.34
C MET A 371 2.99 -8.76 1.63
N ALA A 372 2.53 -7.62 2.14
CA ALA A 372 1.55 -6.79 1.45
C ALA A 372 2.25 -5.84 0.47
N SER A 373 1.61 -5.57 -0.67
CA SER A 373 2.15 -4.66 -1.69
C SER A 373 1.37 -3.35 -1.72
N SER A 374 2.07 -2.22 -1.58
CA SER A 374 1.48 -0.88 -1.75
C SER A 374 0.85 -0.67 -3.13
N THR A 375 1.30 -1.42 -4.15
CA THR A 375 0.66 -1.47 -5.48
C THR A 375 -0.84 -1.76 -5.42
N VAL A 376 -1.29 -2.58 -4.48
CA VAL A 376 -2.71 -2.97 -4.40
C VAL A 376 -3.53 -1.87 -3.74
N ALA A 377 -3.05 -1.33 -2.62
CA ALA A 377 -3.66 -0.18 -1.96
C ALA A 377 -3.76 1.01 -2.91
N MET A 378 -2.65 1.41 -3.54
CA MET A 378 -2.63 2.54 -4.47
C MET A 378 -3.58 2.35 -5.66
N ALA A 379 -3.69 1.14 -6.20
CA ALA A 379 -4.60 0.90 -7.32
C ALA A 379 -6.06 1.19 -6.91
N VAL A 380 -6.44 0.77 -5.71
CA VAL A 380 -7.76 1.09 -5.12
C VAL A 380 -7.88 2.59 -4.86
N GLU A 381 -6.89 3.22 -4.23
CA GLU A 381 -6.88 4.67 -3.95
C GLU A 381 -7.09 5.49 -5.23
N CYS A 382 -6.40 5.13 -6.31
CA CYS A 382 -6.44 5.82 -7.59
C CYS A 382 -7.60 5.40 -8.50
N ASN A 383 -8.49 4.51 -8.04
CA ASN A 383 -9.61 3.97 -8.82
C ASN A 383 -9.17 3.29 -10.13
N VAL A 384 -8.03 2.57 -10.12
CA VAL A 384 -7.48 1.88 -11.30
C VAL A 384 -7.55 0.37 -11.08
N PRO A 385 -8.19 -0.38 -11.99
CA PRO A 385 -8.40 -1.81 -11.77
C PRO A 385 -7.10 -2.60 -11.90
N LEU A 386 -7.00 -3.63 -11.06
CA LEU A 386 -5.85 -4.55 -11.07
C LEU A 386 -6.10 -5.71 -12.05
N LEU A 387 -5.15 -6.03 -12.93
CA LEU A 387 -5.18 -7.29 -13.70
C LEU A 387 -4.54 -8.41 -12.87
N VAL A 388 -5.36 -9.37 -12.43
CA VAL A 388 -4.98 -10.33 -11.40
C VAL A 388 -5.42 -11.75 -11.71
N THR A 389 -4.86 -12.73 -10.99
CA THR A 389 -5.28 -14.14 -11.09
C THR A 389 -6.17 -14.53 -9.91
N GLN A 390 -6.76 -15.73 -9.92
CA GLN A 390 -7.51 -16.24 -8.77
C GLN A 390 -6.63 -16.32 -7.50
N ARG A 391 -5.37 -16.76 -7.64
CA ARG A 391 -4.40 -16.78 -6.53
C ARG A 391 -4.22 -15.42 -5.85
N PHE A 392 -4.26 -14.34 -6.63
CA PHE A 392 -4.19 -12.99 -6.06
C PHE A 392 -5.42 -12.70 -5.20
N LYS A 393 -6.61 -13.01 -5.70
CA LYS A 393 -7.88 -12.78 -5.02
C LYS A 393 -7.99 -13.58 -3.72
N ASP A 394 -7.38 -14.76 -3.68
CA ASP A 394 -7.31 -15.58 -2.48
C ASP A 394 -6.38 -14.99 -1.41
N ALA A 395 -5.37 -14.19 -1.80
CA ALA A 395 -4.44 -13.54 -0.88
C ALA A 395 -4.91 -12.15 -0.42
N TYR A 396 -5.27 -11.28 -1.38
CA TYR A 396 -5.80 -9.94 -1.13
C TYR A 396 -7.33 -10.00 -1.08
N VAL A 397 -7.86 -10.63 -0.02
CA VAL A 397 -9.31 -10.89 0.11
C VAL A 397 -10.10 -9.60 0.06
N TYR A 398 -9.60 -8.51 0.64
CA TYR A 398 -10.25 -7.20 0.53
C TYR A 398 -10.41 -6.72 -0.93
N ALA A 399 -9.52 -7.11 -1.84
CA ALA A 399 -9.57 -6.77 -3.27
C ALA A 399 -10.15 -7.91 -4.13
N ASN A 400 -10.79 -8.91 -3.52
CA ASN A 400 -11.51 -9.97 -4.22
C ASN A 400 -12.89 -9.48 -4.70
N ASP A 401 -12.91 -8.42 -5.50
CA ASP A 401 -14.15 -7.78 -5.95
C ASP A 401 -14.05 -7.35 -7.42
N SER A 402 -15.02 -7.76 -8.24
CA SER A 402 -15.05 -7.40 -9.66
C SER A 402 -15.12 -5.90 -9.92
N ARG A 403 -15.56 -5.09 -8.93
CA ARG A 403 -15.57 -3.63 -8.99
C ARG A 403 -14.16 -3.03 -9.10
N VAL A 404 -13.13 -3.73 -8.59
CA VAL A 404 -11.75 -3.21 -8.52
C VAL A 404 -10.71 -4.10 -9.20
N VAL A 405 -11.08 -5.29 -9.69
CA VAL A 405 -10.16 -6.19 -10.41
C VAL A 405 -10.69 -6.69 -11.75
N VAL A 406 -9.76 -7.01 -12.64
CA VAL A 406 -9.96 -7.83 -13.83
C VAL A 406 -9.30 -9.18 -13.58
N THR A 407 -10.07 -10.25 -13.54
CA THR A 407 -9.53 -11.59 -13.27
C THR A 407 -9.15 -12.29 -14.57
N ARG A 408 -7.86 -12.58 -14.75
CA ARG A 408 -7.35 -13.44 -15.83
C ARG A 408 -7.09 -14.87 -15.32
N PRO A 409 -7.23 -15.89 -16.18
CA PRO A 409 -6.74 -17.23 -15.86
C PRO A 409 -5.23 -17.25 -15.62
N GLN A 410 -4.77 -18.07 -14.69
CA GLN A 410 -3.36 -18.18 -14.33
C GLN A 410 -2.47 -18.56 -15.53
N GLY A 411 -3.00 -19.38 -16.45
CA GLY A 411 -2.30 -19.83 -17.66
C GLY A 411 -2.23 -18.81 -18.79
N LEU A 412 -3.00 -17.72 -18.75
CA LEU A 412 -2.94 -16.64 -19.73
C LEU A 412 -1.91 -15.62 -19.25
N SER A 413 -0.87 -15.31 -20.03
CA SER A 413 0.14 -14.32 -19.60
C SER A 413 -0.47 -12.93 -19.42
N ASP A 414 0.21 -12.06 -18.67
CA ASP A 414 -0.23 -10.68 -18.45
C ASP A 414 -0.43 -9.94 -19.78
N VAL A 415 0.57 -10.01 -20.67
CA VAL A 415 0.52 -9.36 -21.98
C VAL A 415 -0.58 -9.97 -22.87
N ALA A 416 -0.77 -11.29 -22.86
CA ALA A 416 -1.84 -11.92 -23.64
C ALA A 416 -3.23 -11.48 -23.15
N ALA A 417 -3.42 -11.32 -21.83
CA ALA A 417 -4.65 -10.79 -21.27
C ALA A 417 -4.86 -9.31 -21.66
N LEU A 418 -3.81 -8.49 -21.63
CA LEU A 418 -3.85 -7.10 -22.09
C LEU A 418 -4.18 -7.02 -23.59
N LYS A 419 -3.59 -7.85 -24.44
CA LYS A 419 -3.90 -7.94 -25.89
C LYS A 419 -5.38 -8.27 -26.10
N ALA A 420 -5.89 -9.28 -25.39
CA ALA A 420 -7.28 -9.71 -25.48
C ALA A 420 -8.26 -8.61 -25.02
N LEU A 421 -7.95 -7.92 -23.93
CA LEU A 421 -8.75 -6.79 -23.43
C LEU A 421 -8.71 -5.58 -24.36
N ARG A 422 -7.53 -5.27 -24.92
CA ARG A 422 -7.32 -4.14 -25.84
C ARG A 422 -8.06 -4.35 -27.15
N THR A 423 -7.98 -5.55 -27.73
CA THR A 423 -8.59 -5.89 -29.02
C THR A 423 -10.05 -6.35 -28.91
N ARG A 424 -10.52 -6.63 -27.68
CA ARG A 424 -11.80 -7.32 -27.40
C ARG A 424 -11.96 -8.63 -28.18
N ASN A 425 -10.84 -9.26 -28.49
CA ASN A 425 -10.79 -10.46 -29.30
C ASN A 425 -9.88 -11.48 -28.64
N TRP A 426 -10.37 -12.71 -28.56
CA TRP A 426 -9.58 -13.86 -28.17
C TRP A 426 -10.14 -15.10 -28.86
N GLN A 427 -9.23 -15.96 -29.33
CA GLN A 427 -9.59 -17.21 -29.97
C GLN A 427 -8.99 -18.38 -29.18
N PRO A 428 -9.79 -19.40 -28.84
CA PRO A 428 -9.29 -20.61 -28.21
C PRO A 428 -8.28 -21.31 -29.12
N ARG A 429 -7.19 -21.82 -28.55
CA ARG A 429 -6.21 -22.63 -29.27
C ARG A 429 -6.55 -24.12 -29.18
N PRO A 430 -6.16 -24.94 -30.16
CA PRO A 430 -6.25 -26.38 -30.04
C PRO A 430 -5.56 -26.87 -28.76
N GLY A 431 -6.31 -27.58 -27.90
CA GLY A 431 -5.81 -28.09 -26.61
C GLY A 431 -6.14 -27.23 -25.39
N ASP A 432 -6.69 -26.02 -25.58
CA ASP A 432 -7.22 -25.24 -24.46
C ASP A 432 -8.43 -25.98 -23.84
N ILE A 433 -8.49 -26.04 -22.51
CA ILE A 433 -9.59 -26.69 -21.80
C ILE A 433 -10.83 -25.77 -21.74
N PRO A 434 -12.06 -26.32 -21.67
CA PRO A 434 -13.29 -25.52 -21.66
C PRO A 434 -13.34 -24.45 -20.57
N GLN A 435 -12.92 -24.79 -19.34
CA GLN A 435 -12.95 -23.85 -18.22
C GLN A 435 -12.03 -22.65 -18.43
N PHE A 436 -10.81 -22.90 -18.93
CA PHE A 436 -9.87 -21.83 -19.31
C PHE A 436 -10.49 -20.93 -20.37
N THR A 437 -11.11 -21.53 -21.39
CA THR A 437 -11.78 -20.82 -22.47
C THR A 437 -12.92 -19.93 -21.97
N GLU A 438 -13.79 -20.47 -21.13
CA GLU A 438 -14.89 -19.73 -20.50
C GLU A 438 -14.39 -18.57 -19.64
N ASP A 439 -13.31 -18.77 -18.88
CA ASP A 439 -12.76 -17.73 -18.04
C ASP A 439 -12.11 -16.60 -18.87
N VAL A 440 -11.40 -16.90 -19.97
CA VAL A 440 -10.89 -15.85 -20.87
C VAL A 440 -12.03 -15.11 -21.57
N THR A 441 -13.04 -15.82 -22.08
CA THR A 441 -14.22 -15.19 -22.68
C THR A 441 -14.93 -14.27 -21.69
N ARG A 442 -15.09 -14.70 -20.43
CA ARG A 442 -15.69 -13.88 -19.37
C ARG A 442 -14.87 -12.63 -19.08
N MET A 443 -13.54 -12.76 -18.96
CA MET A 443 -12.63 -11.64 -18.77
C MET A 443 -12.77 -10.60 -19.89
N VAL A 444 -12.76 -11.04 -21.15
CA VAL A 444 -12.90 -10.16 -22.32
C VAL A 444 -14.28 -9.50 -22.36
N ALA A 445 -15.35 -10.26 -22.07
CA ALA A 445 -16.72 -9.76 -22.07
C ALA A 445 -16.98 -8.73 -20.95
N GLN A 446 -16.41 -8.94 -19.77
CA GLN A 446 -16.48 -7.98 -18.66
C GLN A 446 -15.66 -6.72 -18.94
N GLY A 447 -14.55 -6.86 -19.68
CA GLY A 447 -13.64 -5.76 -19.96
C GLY A 447 -12.95 -5.21 -18.71
N TRP A 448 -12.27 -4.08 -18.89
CA TRP A 448 -11.39 -3.50 -17.87
C TRP A 448 -11.90 -2.20 -17.26
N VAL A 449 -12.90 -1.55 -17.86
CA VAL A 449 -13.44 -0.29 -17.34
C VAL A 449 -14.31 -0.57 -16.11
N ARG A 450 -14.22 0.29 -15.10
CA ARG A 450 -15.01 0.27 -13.87
C ARG A 450 -15.62 1.64 -13.64
N SER A 451 -16.80 1.68 -13.03
CA SER A 451 -17.46 2.96 -12.75
C SER A 451 -16.90 3.62 -11.50
N ALA A 452 -16.99 4.95 -11.44
CA ALA A 452 -16.63 5.71 -10.24
C ALA A 452 -17.49 5.30 -9.03
N GLU A 453 -18.78 5.05 -9.28
CA GLU A 453 -19.74 4.61 -8.28
C GLU A 453 -19.36 3.25 -7.68
N ASP A 454 -19.00 2.27 -8.53
CA ASP A 454 -18.54 0.96 -8.08
C ASP A 454 -17.33 1.06 -7.15
N TYR A 455 -16.35 1.90 -7.50
CA TYR A 455 -15.18 2.15 -6.66
C TYR A 455 -15.57 2.80 -5.33
N GLN A 456 -16.45 3.81 -5.38
CA GLN A 456 -16.87 4.52 -4.18
C GLN A 456 -17.59 3.58 -3.21
N THR A 457 -18.57 2.81 -3.69
CA THR A 457 -19.28 1.83 -2.85
C THR A 457 -18.32 0.79 -2.28
N PHE A 458 -17.37 0.30 -3.08
CA PHE A 458 -16.34 -0.64 -2.60
C PHE A 458 -15.49 -0.02 -1.47
N LYS A 459 -15.03 1.23 -1.63
CA LYS A 459 -14.22 1.93 -0.63
C LYS A 459 -15.02 2.20 0.66
N GLU A 460 -16.28 2.59 0.56
CA GLU A 460 -17.15 2.80 1.71
C GLU A 460 -17.34 1.52 2.54
N GLU A 461 -17.55 0.38 1.88
CA GLU A 461 -17.61 -0.93 2.55
C GLU A 461 -16.28 -1.29 3.22
N LEU A 462 -15.14 -0.96 2.58
CA LEU A 462 -13.81 -1.19 3.15
C LEU A 462 -13.56 -0.29 4.37
N TRP A 463 -13.89 1.00 4.29
CA TRP A 463 -13.74 1.94 5.39
C TRP A 463 -14.65 1.61 6.57
N ALA A 464 -15.85 1.10 6.32
CA ALA A 464 -16.73 0.60 7.38
C ALA A 464 -16.06 -0.54 8.17
N LYS A 465 -15.41 -1.49 7.49
CA LYS A 465 -14.64 -2.57 8.14
C LYS A 465 -13.42 -2.03 8.89
N ASN A 466 -12.71 -1.07 8.32
CA ASN A 466 -11.61 -0.39 9.00
C ASN A 466 -12.07 0.32 10.28
N ALA A 467 -13.25 0.95 10.27
CA ALA A 467 -13.83 1.57 11.46
C ALA A 467 -14.16 0.53 12.54
N GLU A 468 -14.64 -0.67 12.18
CA GLU A 468 -14.82 -1.77 13.13
C GLU A 468 -13.52 -2.24 13.77
N VAL A 469 -12.42 -2.27 13.01
CA VAL A 469 -11.08 -2.58 13.53
C VAL A 469 -10.65 -1.52 14.54
N VAL A 470 -10.84 -0.24 14.21
CA VAL A 470 -10.55 0.86 15.14
C VAL A 470 -11.41 0.77 16.41
N ARG A 471 -12.69 0.40 16.30
CA ARG A 471 -13.53 0.15 17.50
C ARG A 471 -12.98 -0.96 18.39
N ARG A 472 -12.46 -2.05 17.81
CA ARG A 472 -11.78 -3.11 18.58
C ARG A 472 -10.50 -2.60 19.26
N ILE A 473 -9.68 -1.84 18.53
CA ILE A 473 -8.49 -1.15 19.07
C ILE A 473 -8.83 -0.31 20.30
N LEU A 474 -9.95 0.41 20.25
CA LEU A 474 -10.32 1.37 21.29
C LEU A 474 -11.14 0.78 22.45
N SER A 475 -11.61 -0.47 22.34
CA SER A 475 -12.43 -1.13 23.37
C SER A 475 -11.72 -2.26 24.11
N ASP A 476 -10.44 -2.52 23.78
CA ASP A 476 -9.70 -3.70 24.25
C ASP A 476 -10.44 -5.03 23.93
N SER A 477 -11.15 -5.08 22.80
CA SER A 477 -11.88 -6.27 22.30
C SER A 477 -11.23 -6.95 21.09
#